data_AF-A0A836WW75-F1
#
_entry.id   AF-A0A836WW75-F1
#
_cell.length_a   1.000
_cell.length_b   1.000
_cell.length_c   1.000
_cell.angle_alpha   90.00
_cell.angle_beta   90.00
_cell.angle_gamma   90.00
#
_symmetry.space_group_name_H-M   'P 1'
#
loop_
_entity.id
_entity.type
_entity.pdbx_description
1 polymer ?
#
loop_
_entity_poly.entity_id
_entity_poly.type
_entity_poly.pdbx_seq_one_letter_code
_entity_poly.pdbx_strand_id
1 'polypeptide(L)' 'MSFQFTEEQIKRYSRHIILPEVGGKGQQKLLESKVLVIGAGGLGSPSLYYLAAAGVGTIG' A
#
# COMPACT_ATOMS: atom_id res chain seq x y z
N MET A 1 11.02 12.81 11.40
CA MET A 1 9.90 11.87 11.60
C MET A 1 10.46 10.47 11.43
N SER A 2 10.38 9.62 12.45
CA SER A 2 10.76 8.21 12.35
C SER A 2 9.56 7.39 11.91
N PHE A 3 9.60 6.86 10.69
CA PHE A 3 8.63 5.87 10.22
C PHE A 3 9.00 4.52 10.83
N GLN A 4 8.05 3.84 11.50
CA GLN A 4 8.28 2.47 11.97
C GLN A 4 7.77 1.50 10.91
N PHE A 5 8.69 0.96 10.13
CA PHE A 5 8.44 -0.17 9.24
C PHE A 5 9.14 -1.41 9.80
N THR A 6 8.51 -2.57 9.64
CA THR A 6 9.22 -3.84 9.86
C THR A 6 10.26 -4.05 8.75
N GLU A 7 11.27 -4.89 9.00
CA GLU A 7 12.25 -5.25 7.96
C GLU A 7 11.59 -5.80 6.69
N GLU A 8 10.53 -6.59 6.86
CA GLU A 8 9.75 -7.13 5.73
C GLU A 8 9.06 -6.02 4.93
N GLN A 9 8.46 -5.04 5.61
CA GLN A 9 7.83 -3.89 4.95
C GLN A 9 8.87 -3.03 4.21
N ILE A 10 10.05 -2.79 4.79
CA ILE A 10 11.14 -2.08 4.12
C ILE A 10 11.55 -2.85 2.86
N LYS A 11 11.78 -4.16 2.95
CA LYS A 11 12.15 -4.99 1.81
C LYS A 11 11.09 -4.93 0.71
N ARG A 12 9.81 -5.07 1.07
CA ARG A 12 8.68 -5.11 0.14
C ARG A 12 8.42 -3.76 -0.54
N TYR A 13 8.48 -2.66 0.22
CA TYR A 13 8.05 -1.33 -0.25
C TYR A 13 9.20 -0.37 -0.56
N SER A 14 10.46 -0.80 -0.46
CA SER A 14 11.64 0.02 -0.77
C SER A 14 11.50 0.83 -2.06
N ARG A 15 11.04 0.19 -3.15
CA ARG A 15 10.83 0.84 -4.45
C ARG A 15 9.70 1.87 -4.48
N HIS A 16 8.70 1.76 -3.60
CA HIS A 16 7.68 2.79 -3.44
C HIS A 16 8.18 3.93 -2.56
N ILE A 17 8.91 3.62 -1.48
CA ILE A 17 9.45 4.59 -0.53
C ILE A 17 10.47 5.53 -1.20
N ILE A 18 11.24 5.07 -2.18
CA ILE A 18 12.19 5.93 -2.91
C ILE A 18 11.52 6.92 -3.88
N LEU A 19 10.24 6.74 -4.22
CA LEU A 19 9.54 7.65 -5.12
C LEU A 19 9.32 8.99 -4.41
N PRO A 20 9.75 10.13 -4.99
CA PRO A 20 9.64 11.45 -4.36
C PRO A 20 8.22 11.80 -3.88
N GLU A 21 7.21 11.41 -4.65
CA GLU A 21 5.80 11.71 -4.39
C GLU A 21 5.17 10.81 -3.32
N VAL A 22 5.78 9.65 -3.04
CA VAL A 22 5.31 8.69 -2.04
C VAL A 22 6.12 8.87 -0.76
N GLY A 23 7.43 8.63 -0.79
CA GLY A 23 8.29 8.68 0.38
C GLY A 23 7.88 7.69 1.49
N GLY A 24 8.59 7.73 2.62
CA GLY A 24 8.18 6.99 3.81
C GLY A 24 6.81 7.42 4.34
N LYS A 25 6.49 8.72 4.24
CA LYS A 25 5.20 9.28 4.69
C LYS A 25 4.02 8.71 3.91
N GLY A 26 4.12 8.63 2.58
CA GLY A 26 3.08 8.08 1.73
C GLY A 26 2.92 6.58 1.94
N GLN A 27 4.03 5.84 2.06
CA GLN A 27 3.96 4.39 2.33
C GLN A 27 3.32 4.09 3.69
N GLN A 28 3.64 4.84 4.74
CA GLN A 28 2.97 4.70 6.04
C GLN A 28 1.46 4.98 5.91
N LYS A 29 1.09 6.04 5.19
CA LYS A 29 -0.31 6.39 4.95
C LYS A 29 -1.08 5.28 4.21
N LEU A 30 -0.45 4.59 3.26
CA LEU A 30 -1.06 3.43 2.60
C LEU A 30 -1.28 2.28 3.59
N LEU A 31 -0.27 1.93 4.38
CA LEU A 31 -0.35 0.87 5.40
C LEU A 31 -1.41 1.14 6.47
N GLU A 32 -1.71 2.40 6.77
CA GLU A 32 -2.75 2.80 7.74
C GLU A 32 -4.14 2.96 7.09
N SER A 33 -4.22 2.93 5.75
CA SER A 33 -5.46 3.18 5.02
C SER A 33 -6.40 1.99 4.98
N LYS A 34 -7.70 2.29 4.79
CA LYS A 34 -8.77 1.31 4.61
C LYS A 34 -9.54 1.64 3.33
N VAL A 35 -9.72 0.66 2.46
CA VAL A 35 -10.41 0.81 1.16
C VAL A 35 -11.47 -0.27 1.02
N LEU A 36 -12.69 0.13 0.66
CA LEU A 36 -13.79 -0.76 0.31
C LEU A 36 -13.86 -0.88 -1.22
N VAL A 37 -13.85 -2.10 -1.75
CA VAL A 37 -13.98 -2.38 -3.19
C VAL A 37 -15.28 -3.15 -3.44
N ILE A 38 -16.24 -2.50 -4.10
CA ILE A 38 -17.52 -3.13 -4.42
C ILE A 38 -17.40 -3.89 -5.73
N GLY A 39 -17.36 -5.22 -5.60
CA GLY A 39 -17.30 -6.17 -6.72
C GLY A 39 -15.87 -6.64 -6.99
N ALA A 40 -15.70 -7.96 -7.07
CA ALA A 40 -14.42 -8.64 -7.32
C ALA A 40 -14.37 -9.33 -8.70
N GLY A 41 -15.00 -8.72 -9.70
CA GLY A 41 -15.00 -9.15 -11.11
C GLY A 41 -13.89 -8.50 -11.93
N GLY A 42 -14.06 -8.39 -13.25
CA GLY A 42 -13.00 -7.92 -14.17
C GLY A 42 -12.38 -6.55 -13.87
N LEU A 43 -13.12 -5.65 -13.20
CA LEU A 43 -12.60 -4.36 -12.72
C LEU A 43 -12.03 -4.46 -11.30
N GLY A 44 -12.72 -5.18 -10.41
CA GLY A 44 -12.31 -5.32 -9.02
C GLY A 44 -11.01 -6.10 -8.84
N SER A 45 -10.84 -7.21 -9.56
CA SER A 45 -9.67 -8.07 -9.44
C SER A 45 -8.33 -7.33 -9.68
N PRO A 46 -8.14 -6.58 -10.79
CA PRO A 46 -6.91 -5.82 -10.98
C PRO A 46 -6.75 -4.68 -9.96
N SER A 47 -7.83 -4.00 -9.58
CA SER A 47 -7.77 -2.95 -8.54
C SER A 47 -7.32 -3.52 -7.19
N LEU A 48 -7.92 -4.62 -6.74
CA LEU A 48 -7.56 -5.33 -5.51
C LEU A 48 -6.09 -5.78 -5.52
N TYR A 49 -5.62 -6.31 -6.66
CA TYR A 49 -4.24 -6.73 -6.82
C TYR A 49 -3.26 -5.58 -6.58
N TYR A 50 -3.47 -4.43 -7.23
CA TYR A 50 -2.58 -3.28 -7.07
C TYR A 50 -2.72 -2.58 -5.72
N LEU A 51 -3.91 -2.52 -5.13
CA LEU A 51 -4.11 -1.99 -3.78
C LEU A 51 -3.35 -2.83 -2.74
N ALA A 52 -3.43 -4.16 -2.84
CA ALA A 52 -2.69 -5.06 -1.97
C ALA A 52 -1.17 -4.96 -2.20
N ALA A 53 -0.73 -4.88 -3.45
CA ALA A 53 0.69 -4.72 -3.80
C ALA A 53 1.28 -3.39 -3.31
N ALA A 54 0.51 -2.30 -3.38
CA ALA A 54 0.88 -0.99 -2.88
C ALA A 54 0.99 -0.94 -1.34
N GLY A 55 0.35 -1.89 -0.65
CA GLY A 55 0.38 -1.99 0.81
C GLY A 55 -0.75 -1.24 1.50
N VAL A 56 -1.97 -1.23 0.91
CA VAL A 56 -3.17 -0.77 1.61
C VAL A 56 -3.42 -1.66 2.84
N GLY A 57 -3.57 -1.04 4.01
CA GLY A 57 -3.67 -1.74 5.29
C GLY A 57 -4.91 -2.60 5.49
N THR A 58 -6.06 -2.17 4.98
CA THR A 58 -7.30 -2.94 5.02
C THR A 58 -8.03 -2.81 3.71
N ILE A 59 -8.39 -3.94 3.12
CA ILE A 59 -9.21 -4.02 1.91
C ILE A 59 -10.43 -4.86 2.27
N GLY A 60 -11.62 -4.32 2.02
CA GLY A 60 -12.91 -4.96 2.29
C GLY A 60 -13.89 -4.82 1.16
#